data_AF-A0A6B3HHL2-F1
#
_entry.id   AF-A0A6B3HHL2-F1
#
_cell.length_a   1.000
_cell.length_b   1.000
_cell.length_c   1.000
_cell.angle_alpha   90.00
_cell.angle_beta   90.00
_cell.angle_gamma   90.00
#
_symmetry.space_group_name_H-M   'P 1'
#
loop_
_entity.id
_entity.type
_entity.pdbx_description
1 polymer ?
#
loop_
_entity_poly.entity_id
_entity_poly.type
_entity_poly.pdbx_seq_one_letter_code
_entity_poly.pdbx_strand_id
1 'polypeptide(L)'
;SVEHRERMLSLDNAFDDEELAAWAERVAKDVGTPDHHFLCELKVDGLAVNLTYEHGRLTRAATRGDGRTGEDITPNVRTIAEIPHRLK
;
A
#
# COMPACT_ATOMS: atom_id res chain seq x y z
N SER A 1 4.96 13.67 -14.01
CA SER A 1 4.76 13.18 -12.64
C SER A 1 3.28 13.18 -12.33
N VAL A 2 2.84 12.33 -11.41
CA VAL A 2 1.45 12.17 -10.99
C VAL A 2 1.37 12.43 -9.49
N GLU A 3 0.59 13.42 -9.08
CA GLU A 3 0.27 13.61 -7.67
C GLU A 3 -0.72 12.53 -7.22
N HIS A 4 -0.42 11.88 -6.09
CA HIS A 4 -1.29 10.89 -5.50
C HIS A 4 -2.47 11.58 -4.81
N ARG A 5 -3.68 11.06 -4.99
CA ARG A 5 -4.89 11.57 -4.32
C ARG A 5 -4.75 11.53 -2.80
N GLU A 6 -4.08 10.48 -2.31
CA GLU A 6 -3.75 10.27 -0.91
C GLU A 6 -2.29 9.85 -0.80
N ARG A 7 -1.64 10.22 0.31
CA ARG A 7 -0.23 9.91 0.52
C ARG A 7 -0.03 8.40 0.62
N MET A 8 0.89 7.85 -0.18
CA MET A 8 1.34 6.46 -0.04
C MET A 8 2.40 6.36 1.07
N LEU A 9 2.00 5.83 2.22
CA LEU A 9 2.89 5.66 3.38
C LEU A 9 3.94 4.57 3.15
N SER A 10 5.01 4.63 3.93
CA SER A 10 5.92 3.50 4.14
C SER A 10 5.56 2.80 5.46
N LEU A 11 6.12 1.61 5.63
CA LEU A 11 6.11 0.90 6.91
C LEU A 11 7.51 0.99 7.53
N ASP A 12 7.55 1.18 8.84
CA ASP A 12 8.76 0.95 9.62
C ASP A 12 9.02 -0.56 9.73
N ASN A 13 10.28 -0.94 9.97
CA ASN A 13 10.68 -2.33 10.08
C ASN A 13 10.88 -2.73 11.55
N ALA A 14 10.68 -4.01 11.83
CA ALA A 14 11.17 -4.70 13.02
C ALA A 14 11.98 -5.92 12.55
N PHE A 15 13.11 -6.18 13.20
CA PHE A 15 14.05 -7.24 12.79
C PHE A 15 14.14 -8.39 13.80
N ASP A 16 13.54 -8.22 14.98
CA ASP A 16 13.45 -9.23 16.02
C ASP A 16 12.12 -9.17 16.78
N ASP A 17 11.90 -10.18 17.63
CA ASP A 17 10.66 -10.35 18.40
C ASP A 17 10.49 -9.27 19.47
N GLU A 18 11.57 -8.68 19.99
CA GLU A 18 11.52 -7.65 21.03
C GLU A 18 11.02 -6.32 20.43
N GLU A 19 11.58 -5.92 19.28
CA GLU A 19 11.12 -4.76 18.51
C GLU A 19 9.64 -4.89 18.12
N LEU A 20 9.24 -6.08 17.66
CA LEU A 20 7.85 -6.35 17.27
C LEU A 20 6.90 -6.32 18.47
N ALA A 21 7.28 -6.91 19.60
CA ALA A 21 6.48 -6.89 20.83
C ALA A 21 6.31 -5.45 21.36
N ALA A 22 7.39 -4.67 21.38
CA ALA A 22 7.35 -3.27 21.79
C ALA A 22 6.45 -2.42 20.88
N TRP A 23 6.43 -2.69 19.57
CA TRP A 23 5.48 -2.06 18.64
C TRP A 23 4.04 -2.47 18.93
N ALA A 24 3.77 -3.77 19.13
CA ALA A 24 2.44 -4.27 19.43
C ALA A 24 1.86 -3.66 20.73
N GLU A 25 2.70 -3.47 21.75
CA GLU A 25 2.28 -2.78 22.98
C GLU A 25 1.86 -1.32 22.75
N ARG A 26 2.55 -0.60 21.86
CA ARG A 26 2.16 0.78 21.49
C ARG A 26 0.81 0.77 20.77
N VAL A 27 0.62 -0.15 19.82
CA VAL A 27 -0.66 -0.31 19.11
C VAL A 27 -1.80 -0.62 20.09
N ALA A 28 -1.60 -1.54 21.04
CA ALA A 28 -2.62 -1.89 22.02
C ALA A 28 -3.05 -0.67 22.88
N LYS A 29 -2.09 0.19 23.24
CA LYS A 29 -2.37 1.45 23.96
C LYS A 29 -3.16 2.43 23.10
N ASP A 30 -2.79 2.58 21.83
CA ASP A 30 -3.45 3.49 20.90
C ASP A 30 -4.89 3.05 20.56
N VAL A 31 -5.12 1.74 20.43
CA VAL A 31 -6.44 1.15 20.19
C VAL A 31 -7.31 1.17 21.46
N GLY A 32 -6.70 1.19 22.65
CA GLY A 32 -7.41 1.26 23.93
C GLY A 32 -7.99 -0.06 24.42
N THR A 33 -7.70 -1.18 23.75
CA THR A 33 -8.10 -2.54 24.18
C THR A 33 -7.05 -3.59 23.78
N PRO A 34 -6.77 -4.57 24.65
CA PRO A 34 -5.94 -5.72 24.29
C PRO A 34 -6.67 -6.72 23.38
N ASP A 35 -8.01 -6.65 23.30
CA ASP A 35 -8.82 -7.51 22.43
C ASP A 35 -8.88 -6.92 21.01
N HIS A 36 -7.78 -7.09 20.27
CA HIS A 36 -7.67 -6.72 18.86
C HIS A 36 -6.93 -7.81 18.07
N HIS A 37 -7.07 -7.74 16.75
CA HIS A 37 -6.45 -8.69 15.84
C HIS A 37 -5.56 -7.97 14.82
N PHE A 38 -4.45 -8.60 14.48
CA PHE A 38 -3.59 -8.17 13.38
C PHE A 38 -3.97 -8.92 12.11
N LEU A 39 -4.06 -8.18 10.99
CA LEU A 39 -4.02 -8.77 9.66
C LEU A 39 -2.55 -8.97 9.29
N CYS A 40 -2.14 -10.22 9.10
CA CYS A 40 -0.79 -10.56 8.70
C CYS A 40 -0.76 -10.90 7.21
N GLU A 41 0.01 -10.13 6.44
CA GLU A 41 0.21 -10.33 5.00
C GLU A 41 1.69 -10.56 4.69
N LEU A 42 1.97 -11.29 3.60
CA LEU A 42 3.34 -11.46 3.14
C LEU A 42 3.89 -10.12 2.61
N LYS A 43 5.10 -9.76 3.02
CA LYS A 43 5.80 -8.60 2.48
C LYS A 43 6.34 -8.93 1.08
N VAL A 44 5.56 -8.63 0.05
CA VAL A 44 5.97 -8.83 -1.35
C VAL A 44 7.15 -7.90 -1.67
N ASP A 45 8.25 -8.49 -2.14
CA ASP A 45 9.42 -7.74 -2.57
C ASP A 45 9.24 -7.28 -4.03
N GLY A 46 8.92 -6.00 -4.20
CA GLY A 46 8.59 -5.42 -5.50
C GLY A 46 8.45 -3.91 -5.42
N LEU A 47 7.70 -3.33 -6.35
CA LEU A 47 7.41 -1.90 -6.36
C LEU A 47 5.96 -1.62 -6.01
N ALA A 48 5.74 -0.69 -5.08
CA ALA A 48 4.41 -0.19 -4.78
C ALA A 48 3.89 0.66 -5.96
N VAL A 49 2.67 0.34 -6.41
CA VAL A 49 1.95 1.05 -7.47
C VAL A 49 0.58 1.49 -6.99
N ASN A 50 0.11 2.62 -7.48
CA ASN A 50 -1.23 3.14 -7.24
C ASN A 50 -2.09 2.98 -8.49
N LEU A 51 -3.25 2.34 -8.36
CA LEU A 51 -4.19 2.13 -9.46
C LEU A 51 -5.46 2.95 -9.23
N THR A 52 -5.74 3.88 -10.14
CA THR A 52 -6.95 4.69 -10.09
C THR A 52 -8.01 4.13 -11.03
N TYR A 53 -9.15 3.75 -10.45
CA TYR A 53 -10.34 3.36 -11.18
C TYR A 53 -11.42 4.43 -11.07
N GLU A 54 -11.97 4.86 -12.20
CA GLU A 54 -13.11 5.80 -12.25
C GLU A 54 -14.28 5.13 -12.95
N HIS A 55 -15.44 5.14 -12.30
CA HIS A 55 -16.62 4.39 -12.74
C HIS A 55 -16.29 2.92 -13.05
N GLY A 56 -15.41 2.34 -12.22
CA GLY A 56 -14.92 0.98 -12.36
C GLY A 56 -13.90 0.75 -13.48
N ARG A 57 -13.47 1.75 -14.26
CA ARG A 57 -12.46 1.59 -15.33
C ARG A 57 -11.09 2.08 -14.89
N LEU A 58 -10.03 1.33 -15.19
CA LEU A 58 -8.65 1.74 -14.92
C LEU A 58 -8.28 2.96 -15.77
N THR A 59 -8.21 4.13 -15.15
CA THR A 59 -7.91 5.40 -15.84
C THR A 59 -6.45 5.83 -15.69
N ARG A 60 -5.78 5.45 -14.59
CA ARG A 60 -4.38 5.79 -14.34
C ARG A 60 -3.69 4.76 -13.46
N ALA A 61 -2.40 4.57 -13.67
CA ALA A 61 -1.50 3.92 -12.72
C ALA A 61 -0.23 4.73 -12.50
N ALA A 62 0.27 4.76 -11.27
CA ALA A 62 1.49 5.49 -10.92
C ALA A 62 2.42 4.69 -10.00
N THR A 63 3.73 4.91 -10.09
CA THR A 63 4.69 4.42 -9.08
C THR A 63 4.49 5.13 -7.75
N ARG A 64 4.96 4.57 -6.63
CA ARG A 64 4.94 5.28 -5.34
C ARG A 64 5.72 6.60 -5.36
N GLY A 65 6.90 6.61 -5.98
CA GLY A 65 7.83 7.75 -5.93
C GLY A 65 8.18 8.11 -4.48
N ASP A 66 8.01 9.39 -4.12
CA ASP A 66 8.27 9.89 -2.75
C ASP A 66 7.07 9.70 -1.78
N GLY A 67 6.00 9.08 -2.27
CA GLY A 67 4.75 8.86 -1.54
C GLY A 67 3.73 9.99 -1.69
N ARG A 68 4.09 11.16 -2.22
CA ARG A 68 3.16 12.23 -2.62
C ARG A 68 3.03 12.35 -4.13
N THR A 69 4.12 12.11 -4.83
CA THR A 69 4.20 12.17 -6.30
C THR A 69 4.91 10.93 -6.84
N GLY A 70 4.38 10.37 -7.92
CA GLY A 70 4.94 9.25 -8.66
C GLY A 70 5.11 9.53 -10.15
N GLU A 71 5.45 8.48 -10.89
CA GLU A 71 5.54 8.48 -12.36
C GLU A 71 4.34 7.77 -12.96
N ASP A 72 3.80 8.28 -14.07
CA ASP A 72 2.71 7.61 -14.78
C ASP A 72 3.25 6.36 -15.49
N ILE A 73 2.73 5.20 -15.08
CA ILE A 73 3.08 3.88 -15.61
C ILE A 73 1.84 3.16 -16.16
N THR A 74 0.80 3.91 -16.53
CA THR A 74 -0.46 3.36 -17.03
C THR A 74 -0.26 2.42 -18.22
N PRO A 75 0.59 2.72 -19.23
CA PRO A 75 0.84 1.79 -20.34
C PRO A 75 1.45 0.46 -19.87
N ASN A 76 2.42 0.50 -18.95
CA ASN A 76 3.10 -0.68 -18.41
C ASN A 76 2.13 -1.53 -17.58
N VAL A 77 1.35 -0.90 -16.70
CA VAL A 77 0.39 -1.61 -15.86
C VAL A 77 -0.68 -2.31 -16.70
N ARG A 78 -1.09 -1.71 -17.83
CA ARG A 78 -2.06 -2.34 -18.74
C ARG A 78 -1.54 -3.62 -19.41
N THR A 79 -0.25 -3.91 -19.35
CA THR A 79 0.30 -5.18 -19.87
C THR A 79 0.30 -6.30 -18.84
N ILE A 80 -0.06 -6.02 -17.57
CA ILE A 80 -0.13 -7.03 -16.50
C ILE A 80 -1.50 -7.70 -16.55
N ALA A 81 -1.53 -8.99 -16.86
CA ALA A 81 -2.76 -9.73 -17.14
C ALA A 81 -3.72 -9.81 -15.95
N GLU A 82 -3.19 -9.87 -14.73
CA GLU A 82 -3.94 -10.00 -13.49
C GLU A 82 -4.59 -8.68 -13.06
N ILE A 83 -4.18 -7.54 -13.63
CA ILE A 83 -4.76 -6.23 -13.32
C ILE A 83 -5.96 -5.99 -14.24
N PRO A 84 -7.20 -5.99 -13.73
CA PRO A 84 -8.37 -5.86 -14.57
C PRO A 84 -8.49 -4.42 -15.10
N HIS A 85 -8.83 -4.26 -16.38
CA HIS A 85 -9.17 -2.93 -16.92
C HIS A 85 -10.51 -2.39 -16.41
N ARG A 86 -11.38 -3.27 -15.91
CA ARG A 86 -12.66 -2.91 -15.31
C ARG A 86 -12.94 -3.75 -14.07
N LEU A 87 -13.29 -3.10 -12.97
CA LEU A 87 -13.76 -3.75 -11.75
C LEU A 87 -15.14 -4.41 -11.98
N LYS A 88 -15.39 -5.48 -11.25
CA LYS A 88 -16.69 -6.17 -11.23
C LYS A 88 -17.60 -5.57 -10.16
#